data_AF-A0A974NBM6-F1
#
_entry.id   AF-A0A974NBM6-F1
#
_cell.length_a   1.000
_cell.length_b   1.000
_cell.length_c   1.000
_cell.angle_alpha   90.00
_cell.angle_beta   90.00
_cell.angle_gamma   90.00
#
_symmetry.space_group_name_H-M   'P 1'
#
loop_
_entity.id
_entity.type
_entity.pdbx_description
1 polymer ?
#
loop_
_entity_poly.entity_id
_entity_poly.type
_entity_poly.pdbx_seq_one_letter_code
_entity_poly.pdbx_strand_id
1 'polypeptide(L)'
;MAGCGLGRGVDPATDGELRVVTTTGILADLVRNVAGDRATVTQMVPDGADPHSYEPGLRTVRDVAYADLAFSNYLLLEEHAIIRTLDANLPRGAVSVSIAEEASKEGATILPLVEDRALEAVWLGMRVAGTGSRYGADRASQVDLSVTGVEGPGDASAYLTTTFGAPEVGFTSSDGFDAGDGYRQDTSTLPADAHQHMSWAFTAPGVYRVHLSASLRTRAGARPVPVGEATAVFAVGVDPAQVAAAEGRQVLEAGHADVTVDLEAGAVDLMVDAGVQVCPLYGDTLDEGAPTYLDMMRFNANSLARCLGGTPGG
;
A
#
# COMPACT_ATOMS: atom_id res chain seq x y z
N MET A 1 25.65 -48.18 -34.36
CA MET A 1 25.46 -47.44 -33.10
C MET A 1 25.99 -46.04 -33.30
N ALA A 2 25.10 -45.07 -33.51
CA ALA A 2 25.44 -43.64 -33.48
C ALA A 2 25.08 -43.13 -32.09
N GLY A 3 26.07 -42.64 -31.34
CA GLY A 3 25.88 -42.08 -30.01
C GLY A 3 25.45 -40.62 -30.09
N CYS A 4 24.32 -40.28 -29.49
CA CYS A 4 23.95 -38.90 -29.20
C CYS A 4 24.85 -38.37 -28.07
N GLY A 5 25.68 -37.38 -28.36
CA GLY A 5 26.30 -36.56 -27.33
C GLY A 5 25.24 -35.68 -26.70
N LEU A 6 24.80 -36.05 -25.48
CA LEU A 6 24.10 -35.12 -24.61
C LEU A 6 25.11 -34.04 -24.20
N GLY A 7 25.02 -32.87 -24.83
CA GLY A 7 25.65 -31.67 -24.29
C GLY A 7 25.14 -31.51 -22.85
N ARG A 8 26.06 -31.47 -21.89
CA ARG A 8 25.74 -31.08 -20.52
C ARG A 8 25.07 -29.70 -20.60
N GLY A 9 23.76 -29.66 -20.41
CA GLY A 9 23.08 -28.40 -20.13
C GLY A 9 23.73 -27.82 -18.89
N VAL A 10 24.31 -26.62 -19.02
CA VAL A 10 24.81 -25.89 -17.87
C VAL A 10 23.58 -25.58 -17.01
N ASP A 11 23.59 -26.01 -15.75
CA ASP A 11 22.54 -25.61 -14.81
C ASP A 11 22.67 -24.10 -14.63
N PRO A 12 21.63 -23.30 -14.97
CA PRO A 12 21.68 -21.86 -14.81
C PRO A 12 22.14 -21.48 -13.40
N ALA A 13 21.74 -22.20 -12.36
CA ALA A 13 22.18 -21.89 -11.00
C ALA A 13 23.72 -21.99 -10.78
N THR A 14 24.50 -22.49 -11.74
CA THR A 14 25.95 -22.77 -11.59
C THR A 14 26.82 -22.32 -12.76
N ASP A 15 26.28 -21.60 -13.75
CA ASP A 15 27.04 -21.15 -14.93
C ASP A 15 27.96 -19.95 -14.67
N GLY A 16 27.88 -19.34 -13.48
CA GLY A 16 28.70 -18.21 -13.05
C GLY A 16 28.24 -16.85 -13.56
N GLU A 17 27.09 -16.79 -14.25
CA GLU A 17 26.50 -15.54 -14.70
C GLU A 17 25.61 -14.94 -13.60
N LEU A 18 25.88 -13.69 -13.21
CA LEU A 18 25.07 -13.01 -12.21
C LEU A 18 23.70 -12.65 -12.78
N ARG A 19 22.63 -13.20 -12.22
CA ARG A 19 21.26 -12.90 -12.64
C ARG A 19 20.58 -11.98 -11.65
N VAL A 20 20.05 -10.89 -12.18
CA VAL A 20 19.32 -9.90 -11.40
C VAL A 20 17.90 -9.81 -11.92
N VAL A 21 16.94 -9.87 -11.00
CA VAL A 21 15.53 -9.56 -11.28
C VAL A 21 15.16 -8.22 -10.67
N THR A 22 14.41 -7.41 -11.40
CA THR A 22 13.84 -6.16 -10.88
C THR A 22 12.32 -6.19 -11.02
N THR A 23 11.60 -5.52 -10.13
CA THR A 23 10.13 -5.46 -10.23
C THR A 23 9.69 -4.63 -11.44
N THR A 24 10.20 -3.40 -11.57
CA THR A 24 9.83 -2.45 -12.62
C THR A 24 10.97 -2.21 -13.63
N GLY A 25 10.62 -1.66 -14.80
CA GLY A 25 11.57 -1.28 -15.84
C GLY A 25 12.49 -0.12 -15.46
N ILE A 26 12.03 0.79 -14.58
CA ILE A 26 12.86 1.89 -14.06
C ILE A 26 14.03 1.31 -13.25
N LEU A 27 13.75 0.36 -12.35
CA LEU A 27 14.79 -0.33 -11.60
C LEU A 27 15.68 -1.16 -12.53
N ALA A 28 15.10 -1.81 -13.54
CA ALA A 28 15.86 -2.58 -14.52
C ALA A 28 16.90 -1.72 -15.24
N ASP A 29 16.50 -0.52 -15.68
CA ASP A 29 17.39 0.42 -16.37
C ASP A 29 18.53 0.91 -15.44
N LEU A 30 18.19 1.30 -14.21
CA LEU A 30 19.17 1.70 -13.21
C LEU A 30 20.20 0.60 -12.94
N VAL A 31 19.71 -0.63 -12.72
CA VAL A 31 20.57 -1.79 -12.45
C VAL A 31 21.43 -2.13 -13.66
N ARG A 32 20.91 -2.06 -14.89
CA ARG A 32 21.70 -2.28 -16.11
C ARG A 32 22.84 -1.27 -16.26
N ASN A 33 22.56 0.01 -15.99
CA ASN A 33 23.59 1.06 -16.03
C ASN A 33 24.72 0.81 -15.02
N VAL A 34 24.39 0.29 -13.83
CA VAL A 34 25.40 -0.04 -12.80
C VAL A 34 26.14 -1.35 -13.10
N ALA A 35 25.40 -2.39 -13.51
CA ALA A 35 25.96 -3.72 -13.72
C ALA A 35 26.83 -3.78 -14.99
N GLY A 36 26.44 -3.08 -16.06
CA GLY A 36 27.03 -3.26 -17.39
C GLY A 36 26.92 -4.72 -17.84
N ASP A 37 27.95 -5.24 -18.49
CA ASP A 37 27.98 -6.62 -19.02
C ASP A 37 28.20 -7.70 -17.94
N ARG A 38 28.23 -7.33 -16.65
CA ARG A 38 28.54 -8.25 -15.55
C ARG A 38 27.33 -9.03 -15.05
N ALA A 39 26.13 -8.65 -15.46
CA ALA A 39 24.91 -9.30 -15.02
C ALA A 39 23.84 -9.29 -16.11
N THR A 40 23.01 -10.33 -16.13
CA THR A 40 21.77 -10.34 -16.91
C THR A 40 20.63 -9.83 -16.06
N VAL A 41 19.97 -8.75 -16.51
CA VAL A 41 18.91 -8.05 -15.77
C VAL A 41 17.55 -8.23 -16.44
N THR A 42 16.64 -8.91 -15.74
CA THR A 42 15.26 -9.17 -16.19
C THR A 42 14.26 -8.41 -15.33
N GLN A 43 13.26 -7.77 -15.97
CA GLN A 43 12.18 -7.09 -15.25
C GLN A 43 10.95 -7.99 -15.12
N MET A 44 10.24 -7.90 -14.00
CA MET A 44 9.01 -8.66 -13.75
C MET A 44 7.80 -8.05 -14.47
N VAL A 45 7.59 -6.73 -14.27
CA VAL A 45 6.51 -5.96 -14.91
C VAL A 45 6.97 -5.56 -16.32
N PRO A 46 6.29 -5.98 -17.40
CA PRO A 46 6.66 -5.61 -18.76
C PRO A 46 6.49 -4.11 -19.05
N ASP A 47 7.20 -3.61 -20.05
CA ASP A 47 7.03 -2.23 -20.51
C ASP A 47 5.57 -1.97 -20.92
N GLY A 48 4.99 -0.90 -20.39
CA GLY A 48 3.60 -0.51 -20.62
C GLY A 48 2.56 -1.24 -19.76
N ALA A 49 2.96 -2.19 -18.92
CA ALA A 49 2.10 -2.74 -17.87
C ALA A 49 2.15 -1.87 -16.60
N ASP A 50 1.03 -1.85 -15.87
CA ASP A 50 0.90 -1.11 -14.62
C ASP A 50 1.42 -1.96 -13.45
N PRO A 51 2.47 -1.54 -12.71
CA PRO A 51 2.98 -2.29 -11.58
C PRO A 51 1.96 -2.42 -10.43
N HIS A 52 0.97 -1.53 -10.35
CA HIS A 52 -0.06 -1.53 -9.32
C HIS A 52 -1.16 -2.58 -9.53
N SER A 53 -1.20 -3.26 -10.69
CA SER A 53 -2.22 -4.29 -10.97
C SER A 53 -1.66 -5.53 -11.68
N TYR A 54 -0.33 -5.63 -11.81
CA TYR A 54 0.29 -6.69 -12.59
C TYR A 54 0.38 -8.01 -11.82
N GLU A 55 -0.19 -9.08 -12.40
CA GLU A 55 -0.08 -10.44 -11.90
C GLU A 55 1.09 -11.21 -12.59
N PRO A 56 2.09 -11.69 -11.83
CA PRO A 56 3.23 -12.41 -12.40
C PRO A 56 2.86 -13.75 -13.07
N GLY A 57 3.35 -13.96 -14.29
CA GLY A 57 3.22 -15.24 -15.00
C GLY A 57 4.27 -16.29 -14.60
N LEU A 58 4.09 -17.53 -15.05
CA LEU A 58 5.02 -18.65 -14.80
C LEU A 58 6.46 -18.38 -15.26
N ARG A 59 6.63 -17.58 -16.33
CA ARG A 59 7.95 -17.18 -16.80
C ARG A 59 8.65 -16.31 -15.77
N THR A 60 7.94 -15.34 -15.20
CA THR A 60 8.45 -14.46 -14.14
C THR A 60 8.84 -15.27 -12.91
N VAL A 61 8.01 -16.23 -12.49
CA VAL A 61 8.32 -17.15 -11.39
C VAL A 61 9.63 -17.90 -11.64
N ARG A 62 9.82 -18.43 -12.85
CA ARG A 62 11.06 -19.11 -13.24
C ARG A 62 12.26 -18.16 -13.19
N ASP A 63 12.13 -16.96 -13.72
CA ASP A 63 13.24 -16.00 -13.77
C ASP A 63 13.65 -15.56 -12.35
N VAL A 64 12.69 -15.42 -11.42
CA VAL A 64 12.94 -15.21 -9.97
C VAL A 64 13.65 -16.41 -9.34
N ALA A 65 13.24 -17.64 -9.65
CA ALA A 65 13.81 -18.86 -9.06
C ALA A 65 15.28 -19.11 -9.43
N TYR A 66 15.77 -18.48 -10.51
CA TYR A 66 17.18 -18.55 -10.94
C TYR A 66 17.97 -17.26 -10.65
N ALA A 67 17.36 -16.29 -9.97
CA ALA A 67 18.00 -15.01 -9.67
C ALA A 67 18.97 -15.13 -8.47
N ASP A 68 20.08 -14.41 -8.56
CA ASP A 68 21.03 -14.24 -7.46
C ASP A 68 20.76 -12.96 -6.68
N LEU A 69 20.13 -11.97 -7.33
CA LEU A 69 19.80 -10.67 -6.76
C LEU A 69 18.41 -10.22 -7.22
N ALA A 70 17.70 -9.54 -6.34
CA ALA A 70 16.41 -8.94 -6.62
C ALA A 70 16.34 -7.48 -6.15
N PHE A 71 15.75 -6.62 -6.97
CA PHE A 71 15.43 -5.24 -6.62
C PHE A 71 13.94 -4.96 -6.74
N SER A 72 13.35 -4.45 -5.67
CA SER A 72 11.98 -3.93 -5.60
C SER A 72 12.00 -2.46 -5.19
N ASN A 73 10.99 -1.69 -5.58
CA ASN A 73 10.79 -0.34 -5.06
C ASN A 73 10.21 -0.43 -3.66
N TYR A 74 9.16 -1.23 -3.50
CA TYR A 74 8.33 -1.35 -2.30
C TYR A 74 7.51 -0.07 -2.03
N LEU A 75 6.89 0.06 -0.85
CA LEU A 75 5.98 1.18 -0.51
C LEU A 75 4.77 1.29 -1.46
N LEU A 76 4.08 0.18 -1.70
CA LEU A 76 2.83 0.11 -2.47
C LEU A 76 2.91 0.51 -3.96
N LEU A 77 4.12 0.65 -4.52
CA LEU A 77 4.27 0.78 -5.96
C LEU A 77 3.89 -0.52 -6.66
N GLU A 78 4.41 -1.64 -6.18
CA GLU A 78 4.10 -2.95 -6.72
C GLU A 78 2.82 -3.54 -6.11
N GLU A 79 1.96 -4.07 -6.96
CA GLU A 79 0.89 -4.97 -6.55
C GLU A 79 1.51 -6.11 -5.72
N HIS A 80 0.83 -6.47 -4.64
CA HIS A 80 1.36 -7.38 -3.65
C HIS A 80 1.66 -8.78 -4.22
N ALA A 81 0.99 -9.17 -5.31
CA ALA A 81 1.30 -10.39 -6.04
C ALA A 81 2.75 -10.46 -6.55
N ILE A 82 3.32 -9.32 -6.93
CA ILE A 82 4.71 -9.19 -7.36
C ILE A 82 5.65 -9.48 -6.19
N ILE A 83 5.43 -8.82 -5.03
CA ILE A 83 6.26 -8.99 -3.83
C ILE A 83 6.19 -10.43 -3.33
N ARG A 84 5.00 -11.04 -3.28
CA ARG A 84 4.85 -12.47 -2.91
C ARG A 84 5.59 -13.40 -3.87
N THR A 85 5.47 -13.15 -5.17
CA THR A 85 6.16 -13.96 -6.18
C THR A 85 7.68 -13.89 -6.00
N LEU A 86 8.19 -12.69 -5.73
CA LEU A 86 9.60 -12.46 -5.47
C LEU A 86 10.07 -13.24 -4.23
N ASP A 87 9.46 -13.00 -3.08
CA ASP A 87 9.92 -13.54 -1.80
C ASP A 87 9.68 -15.05 -1.66
N ALA A 88 8.63 -15.59 -2.27
CA ALA A 88 8.34 -17.02 -2.21
C ALA A 88 9.24 -17.89 -3.10
N ASN A 89 9.81 -17.31 -4.17
CA ASN A 89 10.56 -18.08 -5.18
C ASN A 89 12.05 -17.74 -5.22
N LEU A 90 12.49 -16.64 -4.60
CA LEU A 90 13.91 -16.32 -4.52
C LEU A 90 14.69 -17.44 -3.82
N PRO A 91 15.86 -17.84 -4.35
CA PRO A 91 16.75 -18.76 -3.66
C PRO A 91 17.16 -18.24 -2.28
N ARG A 92 17.30 -19.13 -1.29
CA ARG A 92 17.67 -18.71 0.10
C ARG A 92 18.99 -17.94 0.21
N GLY A 93 19.89 -18.08 -0.77
CA GLY A 93 21.17 -17.36 -0.82
C GLY A 93 21.12 -16.06 -1.64
N ALA A 94 20.01 -15.79 -2.33
CA ALA A 94 19.85 -14.58 -3.12
C ALA A 94 19.61 -13.37 -2.20
N VAL A 95 20.08 -12.20 -2.63
CA VAL A 95 19.85 -10.95 -1.91
C VAL A 95 18.64 -10.24 -2.49
N SER A 96 17.68 -9.90 -1.64
CA SER A 96 16.51 -9.09 -2.01
C SER A 96 16.67 -7.69 -1.41
N VAL A 97 16.58 -6.66 -2.26
CA VAL A 97 16.76 -5.26 -1.88
C VAL A 97 15.48 -4.49 -2.18
N SER A 98 14.87 -3.95 -1.14
CA SER A 98 13.78 -2.98 -1.19
C SER A 98 14.38 -1.58 -1.26
N ILE A 99 14.49 -1.01 -2.46
CA ILE A 99 15.27 0.21 -2.70
C ILE A 99 14.75 1.37 -1.84
N ALA A 100 13.45 1.57 -1.72
CA ALA A 100 12.92 2.68 -0.94
C ALA A 100 13.22 2.54 0.57
N GLU A 101 13.09 1.33 1.13
CA GLU A 101 13.40 1.08 2.53
C GLU A 101 14.91 1.11 2.82
N GLU A 102 15.72 0.44 1.99
CA GLU A 102 17.17 0.37 2.20
C GLU A 102 17.83 1.73 1.98
N ALA A 103 17.38 2.52 1.00
CA ALA A 103 17.92 3.86 0.77
C ALA A 103 17.66 4.78 1.97
N SER A 104 16.57 4.59 2.72
CA SER A 104 16.29 5.38 3.92
C SER A 104 17.35 5.20 5.01
N LYS A 105 17.93 3.99 5.13
CA LYS A 105 19.01 3.68 6.07
C LYS A 105 20.32 4.38 5.67
N GLU A 106 20.48 4.66 4.39
CA GLU A 106 21.64 5.34 3.80
C GLU A 106 21.42 6.86 3.63
N GLY A 107 20.39 7.41 4.27
CA GLY A 107 20.14 8.86 4.32
C GLY A 107 19.24 9.40 3.21
N ALA A 108 18.62 8.55 2.38
CA ALA A 108 17.55 8.98 1.51
C ALA A 108 16.31 9.36 2.33
N THR A 109 15.64 10.44 1.94
CA THR A 109 14.38 10.84 2.56
C THR A 109 13.23 10.22 1.76
N ILE A 110 12.44 9.36 2.41
CA ILE A 110 11.15 8.95 1.84
C ILE A 110 10.27 10.19 1.92
N LEU A 111 9.91 10.72 0.76
CA LEU A 111 8.91 11.77 0.67
C LEU A 111 7.55 11.07 0.76
N PRO A 112 6.82 11.18 1.89
CA PRO A 112 5.46 10.68 1.92
C PRO A 112 4.67 11.42 0.85
N LEU A 113 3.77 10.71 0.16
CA LEU A 113 2.77 11.37 -0.65
C LEU A 113 1.90 12.18 0.32
N VAL A 114 2.20 13.47 0.46
CA VAL A 114 1.39 14.38 1.27
C VAL A 114 0.16 14.66 0.44
N GLU A 115 -0.91 13.96 0.80
CA GLU A 115 -2.21 14.15 0.20
C GLU A 115 -2.70 15.56 0.57
N ASP A 116 -3.04 16.34 -0.45
CA ASP A 116 -3.52 17.71 -0.28
C ASP A 116 -4.74 17.70 0.64
N ARG A 117 -4.60 18.36 1.79
CA ARG A 117 -5.58 18.39 2.88
C ARG A 117 -6.78 19.31 2.59
N ALA A 118 -6.87 19.88 1.38
CA ALA A 118 -7.95 20.77 0.98
C ALA A 118 -9.26 20.03 0.61
N LEU A 119 -9.61 18.99 1.34
CA LEU A 119 -10.90 18.32 1.16
C LEU A 119 -11.88 18.83 2.21
N GLU A 120 -12.84 19.64 1.78
CA GLU A 120 -14.05 19.97 2.53
C GLU A 120 -14.95 18.73 2.77
N ALA A 121 -14.54 17.56 2.25
CA ALA A 121 -15.15 16.26 2.46
C ALA A 121 -14.18 15.31 3.18
N VAL A 122 -14.73 14.37 3.97
CA VAL A 122 -13.94 13.26 4.54
C VAL A 122 -13.42 12.39 3.41
N TRP A 123 -12.10 12.26 3.30
CA TRP A 123 -11.51 11.23 2.44
C TRP A 123 -11.27 9.98 3.27
N LEU A 124 -12.13 8.98 3.10
CA LEU A 124 -12.07 7.73 3.85
C LEU A 124 -11.34 6.64 3.07
N GLY A 125 -10.15 6.27 3.53
CA GLY A 125 -9.37 5.14 3.01
C GLY A 125 -9.42 3.90 3.92
N MET A 126 -8.47 3.00 3.65
CA MET A 126 -8.15 1.82 4.45
C MET A 126 -6.67 1.85 4.81
N ARG A 127 -6.34 1.44 6.04
CA ARG A 127 -4.97 1.42 6.54
C ARG A 127 -4.69 0.14 7.31
N VAL A 128 -3.44 -0.29 7.27
CA VAL A 128 -2.87 -1.26 8.21
C VAL A 128 -1.78 -0.55 8.99
N ALA A 129 -2.02 -0.35 10.29
CA ALA A 129 -1.05 0.31 11.16
C ALA A 129 -0.14 -0.74 11.83
N GLY A 130 1.16 -0.51 11.72
CA GLY A 130 2.20 -1.32 12.36
C GLY A 130 2.70 -2.48 11.50
N THR A 131 3.88 -2.99 11.87
CA THR A 131 4.60 -4.03 11.10
C THR A 131 4.04 -5.43 11.26
N GLY A 132 3.16 -5.67 12.24
CA GLY A 132 2.65 -7.00 12.56
C GLY A 132 3.70 -7.97 13.14
N SER A 133 4.87 -7.47 13.57
CA SER A 133 5.96 -8.29 14.11
C SER A 133 5.52 -9.22 15.24
N ARG A 134 4.55 -8.80 16.08
CA ARG A 134 3.98 -9.63 17.16
C ARG A 134 3.29 -10.91 16.67
N TYR A 135 2.87 -10.92 15.41
CA TYR A 135 2.25 -12.05 14.75
C TYR A 135 3.23 -12.84 13.86
N GLY A 136 4.49 -12.40 13.79
CA GLY A 136 5.47 -12.94 12.85
C GLY A 136 5.18 -12.52 11.41
N ALA A 137 4.57 -11.35 11.21
CA ALA A 137 4.40 -10.77 9.88
C ALA A 137 5.75 -10.24 9.35
N ASP A 138 5.85 -10.24 8.03
CA ASP A 138 6.92 -9.66 7.25
C ASP A 138 6.32 -8.87 6.07
N ARG A 139 7.18 -8.32 5.22
CA ARG A 139 6.76 -7.55 4.04
C ARG A 139 5.93 -8.33 3.01
N ALA A 140 5.94 -9.67 3.06
CA ALA A 140 5.16 -10.54 2.18
C ALA A 140 3.81 -10.93 2.79
N SER A 141 3.57 -10.58 4.05
CA SER A 141 2.33 -10.85 4.77
C SER A 141 1.16 -10.04 4.23
N GLN A 142 -0.05 -10.53 4.45
CA GLN A 142 -1.30 -9.95 3.97
C GLN A 142 -2.23 -9.68 5.14
N VAL A 143 -2.82 -8.51 5.17
CA VAL A 143 -3.94 -8.19 6.05
C VAL A 143 -5.19 -8.08 5.20
N ASP A 144 -6.15 -8.94 5.51
CA ASP A 144 -7.45 -8.99 4.86
C ASP A 144 -8.43 -8.21 5.72
N LEU A 145 -9.03 -7.16 5.15
CA LEU A 145 -10.13 -6.41 5.74
C LEU A 145 -11.40 -6.74 4.95
N SER A 146 -12.29 -7.51 5.58
CA SER A 146 -13.54 -7.97 4.97
C SER A 146 -14.73 -7.17 5.49
N VAL A 147 -15.64 -6.78 4.59
CA VAL A 147 -16.98 -6.35 4.97
C VAL A 147 -17.86 -7.59 5.11
N THR A 148 -18.45 -7.78 6.29
CA THR A 148 -19.22 -8.99 6.61
C THR A 148 -20.73 -8.74 6.62
N GLY A 149 -21.14 -7.48 6.53
CA GLY A 149 -22.53 -7.08 6.52
C GLY A 149 -22.70 -5.57 6.42
N VAL A 150 -23.83 -5.15 5.87
CA VAL A 150 -24.25 -3.74 5.84
C VAL A 150 -25.71 -3.65 6.24
N GLU A 151 -26.01 -2.79 7.22
CA GLU A 151 -27.36 -2.37 7.54
C GLU A 151 -27.57 -0.95 7.01
N GLY A 152 -28.68 -0.68 6.34
CA GLY A 152 -28.97 0.67 5.85
C GLY A 152 -30.24 0.77 4.99
N PRO A 153 -30.62 1.98 4.58
CA PRO A 153 -31.80 2.26 3.75
C PRO A 153 -31.65 1.87 2.28
N GLY A 154 -30.45 1.51 1.84
CA GLY A 154 -30.14 1.12 0.46
C GLY A 154 -28.84 0.32 0.42
N ASP A 155 -28.20 0.31 -0.74
CA ASP A 155 -26.91 -0.35 -0.94
C ASP A 155 -25.75 0.59 -0.61
N ALA A 156 -24.65 -0.01 -0.17
CA ALA A 156 -23.36 0.64 0.03
C ALA A 156 -22.28 -0.13 -0.72
N SER A 157 -21.33 0.60 -1.31
CA SER A 157 -20.15 0.00 -1.94
C SER A 157 -18.93 0.88 -1.71
N ALA A 158 -17.77 0.24 -1.75
CA ALA A 158 -16.51 0.96 -1.77
C ALA A 158 -15.58 0.37 -2.83
N TYR A 159 -14.88 1.26 -3.53
CA TYR A 159 -14.11 0.90 -4.71
C TYR A 159 -12.93 1.83 -4.93
N LEU A 160 -11.97 1.33 -5.68
CA LEU A 160 -10.79 2.04 -6.15
C LEU A 160 -10.98 2.39 -7.61
N THR A 161 -10.61 3.59 -8.02
CA THR A 161 -10.57 3.92 -9.45
C THR A 161 -9.15 3.71 -9.95
N THR A 162 -8.94 2.69 -10.79
CA THR A 162 -7.63 2.39 -11.36
C THR A 162 -7.23 3.43 -12.41
N THR A 163 -5.96 3.43 -12.80
CA THR A 163 -5.35 4.34 -13.79
C THR A 163 -6.12 4.45 -15.11
N PHE A 164 -6.87 3.40 -15.48
CA PHE A 164 -7.66 3.34 -16.72
C PHE A 164 -9.17 3.57 -16.50
N GLY A 165 -9.57 4.00 -15.29
CA GLY A 165 -10.95 4.35 -14.94
C GLY A 165 -11.87 3.17 -14.64
N ALA A 166 -11.36 1.93 -14.72
CA ALA A 166 -12.12 0.76 -14.31
C ALA A 166 -12.14 0.68 -12.76
N PRO A 167 -13.32 0.59 -12.13
CA PRO A 167 -13.40 0.47 -10.68
C PRO A 167 -13.02 -0.94 -10.25
N GLU A 168 -12.11 -1.05 -9.29
CA GLU A 168 -11.88 -2.27 -8.53
C GLU A 168 -12.73 -2.19 -7.25
N VAL A 169 -13.71 -3.08 -7.14
CA VAL A 169 -14.69 -3.06 -6.04
C VAL A 169 -14.09 -3.79 -4.85
N GLY A 170 -13.98 -3.10 -3.72
CA GLY A 170 -13.56 -3.70 -2.45
C GLY A 170 -14.70 -4.44 -1.74
N PHE A 171 -15.93 -3.94 -1.86
CA PHE A 171 -17.17 -4.64 -1.52
C PHE A 171 -18.39 -3.95 -2.15
N THR A 172 -19.51 -4.66 -2.26
CA THR A 172 -20.83 -4.05 -2.48
C THR A 172 -21.89 -4.80 -1.69
N SER A 173 -22.85 -4.13 -1.07
CA SER A 173 -23.91 -4.84 -0.33
C SER A 173 -24.94 -5.52 -1.25
N SER A 174 -24.94 -5.17 -2.54
CA SER A 174 -25.97 -5.59 -3.50
C SER A 174 -25.82 -7.03 -4.00
N ASP A 175 -24.61 -7.60 -3.95
CA ASP A 175 -24.33 -9.01 -4.29
C ASP A 175 -24.36 -9.93 -3.04
N GLY A 176 -24.30 -9.33 -1.86
CA GLY A 176 -24.49 -9.99 -0.57
C GLY A 176 -23.21 -10.63 -0.04
N PHE A 177 -23.21 -11.01 1.24
CA PHE A 177 -22.00 -11.42 1.95
C PHE A 177 -21.96 -12.94 2.16
N ASP A 178 -20.97 -13.62 1.59
CA ASP A 178 -20.82 -15.08 1.69
C ASP A 178 -19.75 -15.51 2.71
N ALA A 179 -20.18 -15.82 3.94
CA ALA A 179 -19.29 -16.38 4.96
C ALA A 179 -18.73 -17.77 4.59
N GLY A 180 -19.39 -18.50 3.69
CA GLY A 180 -19.01 -19.85 3.27
C GLY A 180 -17.75 -19.88 2.40
N ASP A 181 -17.48 -18.79 1.68
CA ASP A 181 -16.25 -18.64 0.89
C ASP A 181 -15.19 -17.77 1.55
N GLY A 182 -15.52 -17.18 2.71
CA GLY A 182 -14.66 -16.29 3.46
C GLY A 182 -14.73 -14.83 3.00
N TYR A 183 -15.89 -14.39 2.48
CA TYR A 183 -16.14 -13.02 2.02
C TYR A 183 -15.21 -12.60 0.88
N ARG A 184 -14.89 -13.50 -0.06
CA ARG A 184 -13.83 -13.23 -1.06
C ARG A 184 -14.12 -12.04 -1.97
N GLN A 185 -15.39 -11.74 -2.21
CA GLN A 185 -15.82 -10.60 -3.03
C GLN A 185 -15.89 -9.28 -2.24
N ASP A 186 -15.82 -9.36 -0.91
CA ASP A 186 -15.97 -8.24 0.01
C ASP A 186 -14.69 -8.01 0.85
N THR A 187 -13.55 -8.49 0.35
CA THR A 187 -12.27 -8.45 1.07
C THR A 187 -11.26 -7.60 0.31
N SER A 188 -10.83 -6.52 0.95
CA SER A 188 -9.68 -5.72 0.52
C SER A 188 -8.42 -6.23 1.22
N THR A 189 -7.35 -6.47 0.48
CA THR A 189 -6.09 -6.99 1.02
C THR A 189 -5.01 -5.92 0.97
N LEU A 190 -4.40 -5.61 2.11
CA LEU A 190 -3.32 -4.65 2.21
C LEU A 190 -2.06 -5.30 2.82
N PRO A 191 -0.85 -4.87 2.43
CA PRO A 191 0.37 -5.20 3.17
C PRO A 191 0.36 -4.62 4.60
N ALA A 192 1.30 -5.07 5.44
CA ALA A 192 1.56 -4.39 6.71
C ALA A 192 2.15 -3.00 6.47
N ASP A 193 1.81 -2.05 7.34
CA ASP A 193 2.26 -0.64 7.26
C ASP A 193 1.88 0.05 5.93
N ALA A 194 0.68 -0.28 5.45
CA ALA A 194 0.16 0.19 4.17
C ALA A 194 -1.09 1.06 4.36
N HIS A 195 -1.34 1.90 3.37
CA HIS A 195 -2.49 2.78 3.31
C HIS A 195 -3.00 2.89 1.88
N GLN A 196 -4.31 2.93 1.70
CA GLN A 196 -4.95 3.04 0.40
C GLN A 196 -6.23 3.88 0.48
N HIS A 197 -6.46 4.71 -0.55
CA HIS A 197 -7.66 5.54 -0.65
C HIS A 197 -8.77 4.89 -1.42
N MET A 198 -10.01 5.09 -0.95
CA MET A 198 -11.18 4.51 -1.57
C MET A 198 -12.26 5.55 -1.84
N SER A 199 -13.08 5.26 -2.85
CA SER A 199 -14.35 5.95 -3.09
C SER A 199 -15.47 5.14 -2.45
N TRP A 200 -16.46 5.83 -1.90
CA TRP A 200 -17.62 5.24 -1.24
C TRP A 200 -18.90 5.71 -1.93
N ALA A 201 -19.83 4.79 -2.18
CA ALA A 201 -21.11 5.09 -2.78
C ALA A 201 -22.27 4.49 -1.97
N PHE A 202 -23.37 5.24 -1.90
CA PHE A 202 -24.58 4.87 -1.18
C PHE A 202 -25.79 5.19 -2.05
N THR A 203 -26.75 4.26 -2.15
CA THR A 203 -27.88 4.43 -3.08
C THR A 203 -29.07 5.19 -2.48
N ALA A 204 -29.09 5.42 -1.17
CA ALA A 204 -30.15 6.16 -0.49
C ALA A 204 -29.63 6.99 0.70
N PRO A 205 -30.26 8.13 1.03
CA PRO A 205 -29.99 8.83 2.28
C PRO A 205 -30.42 8.03 3.52
N GLY A 206 -29.61 8.06 4.58
CA GLY A 206 -29.89 7.54 5.92
C GLY A 206 -28.63 7.09 6.65
N VAL A 207 -28.80 6.28 7.69
CA VAL A 207 -27.69 5.77 8.51
C VAL A 207 -27.34 4.36 8.06
N TYR A 208 -26.07 4.15 7.71
CA TYR A 208 -25.52 2.85 7.37
C TYR A 208 -24.58 2.35 8.46
N ARG A 209 -24.62 1.04 8.75
CA ARG A 209 -23.68 0.35 9.63
C ARG A 209 -22.97 -0.72 8.82
N VAL A 210 -21.68 -0.54 8.61
CA VAL A 210 -20.81 -1.44 7.84
C VAL A 210 -20.00 -2.26 8.84
N HIS A 211 -20.24 -3.56 8.86
CA HIS A 211 -19.56 -4.51 9.73
C HIS A 211 -18.27 -5.00 9.08
N LEU A 212 -17.18 -4.94 9.82
CA LEU A 212 -15.82 -5.20 9.34
C LEU A 212 -15.18 -6.29 10.18
N SER A 213 -14.44 -7.20 9.53
CA SER A 213 -13.60 -8.19 10.19
C SER A 213 -12.22 -8.19 9.54
N ALA A 214 -11.18 -8.14 10.36
CA ALA A 214 -9.79 -8.12 9.91
C ALA A 214 -9.06 -9.39 10.32
N SER A 215 -8.26 -9.93 9.39
CA SER A 215 -7.39 -11.06 9.66
C SER A 215 -6.02 -10.90 8.99
N LEU A 216 -4.99 -11.49 9.60
CA LEU A 216 -3.62 -11.47 9.10
C LEU A 216 -3.22 -12.85 8.60
N ARG A 217 -2.64 -12.91 7.40
CA ARG A 217 -1.97 -14.08 6.82
C ARG A 217 -0.47 -13.79 6.73
N THR A 218 0.33 -14.47 7.54
CA THR A 218 1.79 -14.27 7.59
C THR A 218 2.53 -14.78 6.34
N ARG A 219 1.91 -15.66 5.56
CA ARG A 219 2.43 -16.12 4.26
C ARG A 219 1.31 -16.75 3.43
N ALA A 220 1.56 -16.93 2.14
CA ALA A 220 0.63 -17.63 1.24
C ALA A 220 0.23 -19.02 1.79
N GLY A 221 -1.08 -19.28 1.83
CA GLY A 221 -1.66 -20.53 2.34
C GLY A 221 -1.59 -20.71 3.86
N ALA A 222 -1.08 -19.74 4.63
CA ALA A 222 -1.20 -19.74 6.08
C ALA A 222 -2.66 -19.59 6.49
N ARG A 223 -3.02 -20.16 7.65
CA ARG A 223 -4.32 -19.95 8.26
C ARG A 223 -4.43 -18.48 8.70
N PRO A 224 -5.50 -17.76 8.31
CA PRO A 224 -5.72 -16.39 8.78
C PRO A 224 -5.81 -16.33 10.31
N VAL A 225 -5.14 -15.33 10.89
CA VAL A 225 -5.17 -15.01 12.32
C VAL A 225 -6.10 -13.82 12.51
N PRO A 226 -7.21 -13.95 13.26
CA PRO A 226 -8.08 -12.81 13.53
C PRO A 226 -7.32 -11.67 14.22
N VAL A 227 -7.51 -10.45 13.72
CA VAL A 227 -6.94 -9.24 14.30
C VAL A 227 -8.00 -8.50 15.10
N GLY A 228 -9.14 -8.17 14.51
CA GLY A 228 -10.21 -7.45 15.17
C GLY A 228 -11.47 -7.31 14.32
N GLU A 229 -12.54 -6.81 14.92
CA GLU A 229 -13.80 -6.51 14.26
C GLU A 229 -14.28 -5.12 14.66
N ALA A 230 -14.99 -4.44 13.76
CA ALA A 230 -15.55 -3.12 14.04
C ALA A 230 -16.83 -2.88 13.25
N THR A 231 -17.58 -1.86 13.65
CA THR A 231 -18.69 -1.32 12.87
C THR A 231 -18.42 0.14 12.55
N ALA A 232 -18.23 0.44 11.26
CA ALA A 232 -18.18 1.81 10.77
C ALA A 232 -19.60 2.33 10.53
N VAL A 233 -19.88 3.57 10.94
CA VAL A 233 -21.21 4.18 10.83
C VAL A 233 -21.15 5.39 9.92
N PHE A 234 -22.00 5.40 8.90
CA PHE A 234 -22.07 6.45 7.89
C PHE A 234 -23.41 7.17 7.99
N ALA A 235 -23.38 8.49 8.08
CA ALA A 235 -24.54 9.37 7.98
C ALA A 235 -24.60 9.96 6.56
N VAL A 236 -25.50 9.45 5.72
CA VAL A 236 -25.61 9.81 4.30
C VAL A 236 -26.83 10.70 4.10
N GLY A 237 -26.63 11.98 3.75
CA GLY A 237 -27.76 12.90 3.51
C GLY A 237 -28.66 13.16 4.72
N VAL A 238 -28.17 12.87 5.93
CA VAL A 238 -28.84 13.13 7.22
C VAL A 238 -27.88 13.89 8.14
N ASP A 239 -28.39 14.47 9.23
CA ASP A 239 -27.58 15.22 10.20
C ASP A 239 -26.66 14.28 11.01
N PRO A 240 -25.33 14.32 10.79
CA PRO A 240 -24.40 13.42 11.47
C PRO A 240 -24.29 13.71 12.97
N ALA A 241 -24.51 14.95 13.42
CA ALA A 241 -24.42 15.31 14.83
C ALA A 241 -25.55 14.66 15.65
N GLN A 242 -26.75 14.53 15.07
CA GLN A 242 -27.87 13.84 15.72
C GLN A 242 -27.59 12.33 15.85
N VAL A 243 -27.06 11.71 14.80
CA VAL A 243 -26.68 10.29 14.81
C VAL A 243 -25.60 10.05 15.86
N ALA A 244 -24.55 10.88 15.87
CA ALA A 244 -23.47 10.80 16.82
C ALA A 244 -23.94 10.97 18.27
N ALA A 245 -24.81 11.95 18.54
CA ALA A 245 -25.37 12.14 19.87
C ALA A 245 -26.25 10.95 20.33
N ALA A 246 -27.01 10.36 19.41
CA ALA A 246 -27.88 9.21 19.73
C ALA A 246 -27.08 7.92 20.01
N GLU A 247 -25.93 7.74 19.35
CA GLU A 247 -25.09 6.54 19.47
C GLU A 247 -23.85 6.72 20.35
N GLY A 248 -23.63 7.92 20.91
CA GLY A 248 -22.43 8.22 21.70
C GLY A 248 -21.13 8.18 20.89
N ARG A 249 -21.18 8.65 19.62
CA ARG A 249 -20.06 8.67 18.69
C ARG A 249 -19.51 10.08 18.48
N GLN A 250 -18.33 10.16 17.86
CA GLN A 250 -17.75 11.41 17.38
C GLN A 250 -18.02 11.55 15.88
N VAL A 251 -18.31 12.77 15.43
CA VAL A 251 -18.49 13.06 14.00
C VAL A 251 -17.13 13.33 13.39
N LEU A 252 -16.87 12.71 12.26
CA LEU A 252 -15.78 13.06 11.35
C LEU A 252 -16.38 13.91 10.23
N GLU A 253 -16.06 15.20 10.20
CA GLU A 253 -16.67 16.16 9.26
C GLU A 253 -15.75 16.52 8.08
N ALA A 254 -14.43 16.40 8.26
CA ALA A 254 -13.44 16.71 7.23
C ALA A 254 -12.10 16.00 7.51
N GLY A 255 -11.23 16.00 6.50
CA GLY A 255 -9.86 15.51 6.60
C GLY A 255 -9.65 14.09 6.08
N HIS A 256 -8.42 13.62 6.26
CA HIS A 256 -7.99 12.28 5.87
C HIS A 256 -8.24 11.29 7.01
N ALA A 257 -9.04 10.26 6.75
CA ALA A 257 -9.41 9.25 7.73
C ALA A 257 -9.36 7.86 7.10
N ASP A 258 -9.08 6.84 7.91
CA ASP A 258 -8.91 5.48 7.45
C ASP A 258 -9.60 4.47 8.35
N VAL A 259 -10.33 3.52 7.74
CA VAL A 259 -10.66 2.26 8.41
C VAL A 259 -9.35 1.51 8.60
N THR A 260 -8.87 1.49 9.83
CA THR A 260 -7.52 1.05 10.16
C THR A 260 -7.54 -0.29 10.88
N VAL A 261 -6.81 -1.26 10.36
CA VAL A 261 -6.43 -2.47 11.08
C VAL A 261 -5.16 -2.17 11.87
N ASP A 262 -5.28 -2.02 13.19
CA ASP A 262 -4.15 -1.78 14.08
C ASP A 262 -3.57 -3.13 14.55
N LEU A 263 -2.40 -3.47 14.00
CA LEU A 263 -1.70 -4.72 14.31
C LEU A 263 -1.00 -4.70 15.67
N GLU A 264 -0.87 -3.56 16.35
CA GLU A 264 -0.33 -3.49 17.72
C GLU A 264 -1.44 -3.55 18.77
N ALA A 265 -2.54 -2.85 18.54
CA ALA A 265 -3.74 -2.92 19.38
C ALA A 265 -4.50 -4.23 19.19
N GLY A 266 -4.43 -4.84 18.00
CA GLY A 266 -5.26 -6.00 17.66
C GLY A 266 -6.73 -5.59 17.54
N ALA A 267 -6.99 -4.53 16.78
CA ALA A 267 -8.30 -3.93 16.64
C ALA A 267 -8.50 -3.37 15.23
N VAL A 268 -9.76 -3.14 14.87
CA VAL A 268 -10.12 -2.30 13.73
C VAL A 268 -10.74 -1.02 14.30
N ASP A 269 -10.28 0.15 13.84
CA ASP A 269 -10.80 1.44 14.30
C ASP A 269 -10.77 2.48 13.16
N LEU A 270 -11.36 3.65 13.36
CA LEU A 270 -11.22 4.79 12.47
C LEU A 270 -10.06 5.67 12.95
N MET A 271 -8.93 5.63 12.26
CA MET A 271 -7.85 6.59 12.50
C MET A 271 -8.08 7.82 11.62
N VAL A 272 -7.95 8.99 12.23
CA VAL A 272 -7.98 10.27 11.54
C VAL A 272 -6.58 10.82 11.64
N ASP A 273 -6.08 11.44 10.57
CA ASP A 273 -4.90 12.28 10.67
C ASP A 273 -5.17 13.32 11.76
N ALA A 274 -4.55 13.11 12.92
CA ALA A 274 -4.60 14.08 14.00
C ALA A 274 -4.22 15.41 13.35
N GLY A 275 -4.98 16.48 13.62
CA GLY A 275 -4.79 17.80 13.04
C GLY A 275 -3.46 18.48 13.41
N VAL A 276 -2.36 17.72 13.47
CA VAL A 276 -0.96 18.15 13.44
C VAL A 276 -0.85 19.21 12.37
N GLN A 277 -0.41 20.39 12.79
CA GLN A 277 -0.15 21.48 11.87
C GLN A 277 0.86 21.01 10.84
N VAL A 278 0.46 21.02 9.57
CA VAL A 278 1.36 20.80 8.45
C VAL A 278 1.98 22.14 8.11
N CYS A 279 3.30 22.23 8.29
CA CYS A 279 4.03 23.41 7.88
C CYS A 279 4.65 23.20 6.51
N PRO A 280 4.32 24.05 5.52
CA PRO A 280 4.91 23.94 4.21
C PRO A 280 6.42 24.15 4.32
N LEU A 281 7.19 23.30 3.65
CA LEU A 281 8.62 23.47 3.43
C LEU A 281 8.86 23.43 1.93
N TYR A 282 9.63 24.39 1.42
CA TYR A 282 10.17 24.30 0.08
C TYR A 282 11.31 23.27 0.07
N GLY A 283 11.18 22.26 -0.79
CA GLY A 283 12.18 21.20 -0.95
C GLY A 283 13.34 21.63 -1.86
N ASP A 284 13.03 22.14 -3.05
CA ASP A 284 14.03 22.55 -4.04
C ASP A 284 13.53 23.56 -5.10
N THR A 285 12.28 24.02 -4.99
CA THR A 285 11.61 24.77 -6.03
C THR A 285 11.54 26.25 -5.63
N LEU A 286 12.09 27.13 -6.47
CA LEU A 286 11.99 28.58 -6.28
C LEU A 286 10.80 29.11 -7.05
N ASP A 287 9.95 29.89 -6.39
CA ASP A 287 8.76 30.51 -6.96
C ASP A 287 8.65 31.98 -6.55
N GLU A 288 7.50 32.61 -6.78
CA GLU A 288 7.25 33.99 -6.36
C GLU A 288 7.26 34.17 -4.83
N GLY A 289 7.03 33.11 -4.05
CA GLY A 289 7.04 33.10 -2.58
C GLY A 289 8.42 32.87 -1.97
N ALA A 290 9.32 32.21 -2.69
CA ALA A 290 10.72 31.97 -2.31
C ALA A 290 11.65 32.09 -3.54
N PRO A 291 11.90 33.30 -4.07
CA PRO A 291 12.60 33.49 -5.34
C PRO A 291 14.10 33.22 -5.27
N THR A 292 14.66 33.12 -4.06
CA THR A 292 16.07 32.80 -3.83
C THR A 292 16.21 31.68 -2.81
N TYR A 293 17.35 31.00 -2.84
CA TYR A 293 17.70 29.99 -1.85
C TYR A 293 17.67 30.54 -0.41
N LEU A 294 18.08 31.80 -0.19
CA LEU A 294 18.00 32.43 1.13
C LEU A 294 16.56 32.66 1.57
N ASP A 295 15.66 33.01 0.64
CA ASP A 295 14.23 33.20 0.93
C ASP A 295 13.55 31.87 1.21
N MET A 296 13.92 30.81 0.48
CA MET A 296 13.50 29.44 0.72
C MET A 296 13.89 28.97 2.14
N MET A 297 15.16 29.18 2.53
CA MET A 297 15.64 28.80 3.86
C MET A 297 14.97 29.61 4.98
N ARG A 298 14.70 30.89 4.75
CA ARG A 298 13.95 31.75 5.70
C ARG A 298 12.49 31.33 5.80
N PHE A 299 11.84 31.02 4.68
CA PHE A 299 10.47 30.49 4.68
C PHE A 299 10.41 29.19 5.48
N ASN A 300 11.31 28.24 5.20
CA ASN A 300 11.36 26.96 5.90
C ASN A 300 11.61 27.13 7.39
N ALA A 301 12.57 27.97 7.79
CA ALA A 301 12.85 28.26 9.19
C ALA A 301 11.64 28.89 9.91
N ASN A 302 10.94 29.83 9.25
CA ASN A 302 9.74 30.46 9.81
C ASN A 302 8.54 29.50 9.85
N SER A 303 8.43 28.60 8.87
CA SER A 303 7.41 27.55 8.84
C SER A 303 7.61 26.57 10.00
N LEU A 304 8.84 26.07 10.17
CA LEU A 304 9.19 25.22 11.30
C LEU A 304 8.99 25.92 12.65
N ALA A 305 9.40 27.19 12.77
CA ALA A 305 9.18 27.97 13.99
C ALA A 305 7.69 28.08 14.34
N ARG A 306 6.82 28.38 13.35
CA ARG A 306 5.36 28.42 13.56
C ARG A 306 4.81 27.06 14.02
N CYS A 307 5.18 25.96 13.37
CA CYS A 307 4.67 24.64 13.74
C CYS A 307 5.16 24.15 15.11
N LEU A 308 6.35 24.57 15.52
CA LEU A 308 6.91 24.22 16.82
C LEU A 308 6.47 25.18 17.95
N GLY A 309 5.54 26.11 17.67
CA GLY A 309 5.01 27.07 18.65
C GLY A 309 5.95 28.25 18.96
N GLY A 310 7.00 28.45 18.16
CA GLY A 310 7.90 29.59 18.23
C GLY A 310 7.38 30.82 17.47
N THR A 311 7.77 32.01 17.91
CA THR A 311 7.49 33.26 17.19
C THR A 311 8.50 33.43 16.05
N PRO A 312 8.08 33.72 14.80
CA PRO A 312 9.01 33.94 13.69
C PRO A 312 9.99 35.06 14.03
N GLY A 313 11.29 34.82 13.82
CA GLY A 313 12.32 35.85 13.95
C GLY A 313 12.22 36.82 12.78
N GLY A 314 12.07 38.11 13.08
CA GLY A 314 12.13 39.19 12.09
C GLY A 314 13.50 39.37 11.47
#